data_AF-A0A946MTA0-F1
#
_entry.id   AF-A0A946MTA0-F1
#
_cell.length_a   1.000
_cell.length_b   1.000
_cell.length_c   1.000
_cell.angle_alpha   90.00
_cell.angle_beta   90.00
_cell.angle_gamma   90.00
#
_symmetry.space_group_name_H-M   'P 1'
#
loop_
_entity.id
_entity.type
_entity.pdbx_description
1 polymer ?
#
loop_
_entity_poly.entity_id
_entity_poly.type
_entity_poly.pdbx_seq_one_letter_code
_entity_poly.pdbx_strand_id
1 'polypeptide(L)'
;NFNIVLALLFLVAVLLASDTLFLLKMAVNSLGFLFQNTLAMTFWTDPIDNTGFVGDWTVFYWAWWIAYGPFVGLFVTRISRGRTIREVVVGMLLLGSMGVWLFFLVLGNHSLGLQLSGELDVVGIMQSSGGNAAVVAGLNTLPMAALIIGVFAVVAVIFVATTYDSASYTLAATATQSLDASEDPPRWHRVFWAVAIAILPIGLMYAGGIKEAQTATLVVSLPLTFTFWLSGWALLKSLHEDHPAR
;
A
#
# COMPACT_ATOMS: atom_id res chain seq x y z
N ASN A 1 -7.38 -14.72 6.58
CA ASN A 1 -6.79 -15.20 7.86
C ASN A 1 -5.39 -15.77 7.68
N PHE A 2 -5.16 -16.78 6.85
CA PHE A 2 -3.81 -17.35 6.65
C PHE A 2 -2.76 -16.30 6.23
N ASN A 3 -3.09 -15.43 5.27
CA ASN A 3 -2.23 -14.35 4.80
C ASN A 3 -1.75 -13.40 5.90
N ILE A 4 -2.67 -12.92 6.75
CA ILE A 4 -2.36 -11.99 7.84
C ILE A 4 -1.51 -12.68 8.90
N VAL A 5 -1.85 -13.91 9.30
CA VAL A 5 -1.09 -14.68 10.28
C VAL A 5 0.33 -14.91 9.77
N LEU A 6 0.49 -15.31 8.50
CA LEU A 6 1.80 -15.53 7.92
C LEU A 6 2.64 -14.24 7.86
N ALA A 7 2.03 -13.11 7.49
CA ALA A 7 2.71 -11.81 7.47
C ALA A 7 3.15 -11.37 8.88
N LEU A 8 2.31 -11.57 9.90
CA LEU A 8 2.67 -11.27 11.29
C LEU A 8 3.79 -12.18 11.80
N LEU A 9 3.73 -13.48 11.52
CA LEU A 9 4.79 -14.42 11.87
C LEU A 9 6.11 -14.06 11.18
N PHE A 10 6.05 -13.65 9.91
CA PHE A 10 7.21 -13.16 9.18
C PHE A 10 7.83 -11.92 9.85
N LEU A 11 7.02 -10.92 10.20
CA LEU A 11 7.51 -9.71 10.87
C LEU A 11 8.10 -10.01 12.25
N VAL A 12 7.46 -10.90 13.03
CA VAL A 12 8.00 -11.35 14.32
C VAL A 12 9.32 -12.10 14.14
N ALA A 13 9.42 -12.97 13.13
CA ALA A 13 10.66 -13.68 12.84
C ALA A 13 11.80 -12.71 12.51
N VAL A 14 11.56 -11.71 11.65
CA VAL A 14 12.56 -10.69 11.34
C VAL A 14 12.92 -9.84 12.56
N LEU A 15 11.93 -9.44 13.36
CA LEU A 15 12.16 -8.65 14.58
C LEU A 15 13.07 -9.38 15.58
N LEU A 16 12.85 -10.68 15.78
CA LEU A 16 13.64 -11.52 16.70
C LEU A 16 15.01 -11.91 16.12
N ALA A 17 15.11 -12.01 14.79
CA ALA A 17 16.35 -12.35 14.09
C ALA A 17 17.30 -11.15 13.90
N SER A 18 16.80 -9.92 14.09
CA SER A 18 17.57 -8.68 14.00
C SER A 18 17.95 -8.14 15.39
N ASP A 19 18.56 -6.95 15.45
CA ASP A 19 18.75 -6.21 16.70
C ASP A 19 17.39 -5.72 17.23
N THR A 20 16.70 -6.60 17.95
CA THR A 20 15.35 -6.36 18.48
C THR A 20 15.30 -5.09 19.34
N LEU A 21 16.34 -4.82 20.13
CA LEU A 21 16.35 -3.67 21.02
C LEU A 21 16.46 -2.37 20.21
N PHE A 22 17.31 -2.35 19.18
CA PHE A 22 17.40 -1.23 18.26
C PHE A 22 16.07 -1.01 17.51
N LEU A 23 15.47 -2.06 16.94
CA LEU A 23 14.18 -1.97 16.22
C LEU A 23 13.07 -1.40 17.11
N LEU A 24 12.94 -1.86 18.36
CA LEU A 24 11.92 -1.38 19.29
C LEU A 24 12.14 0.09 19.70
N LYS A 25 13.39 0.49 19.98
CA LYS A 25 13.72 1.89 20.27
C LYS A 25 13.44 2.79 19.07
N MET A 26 13.86 2.38 17.89
CA MET A 26 13.60 3.09 16.65
C MET A 26 12.12 3.13 16.33
N ALA A 27 11.34 2.09 16.65
CA ALA A 27 9.92 2.10 16.40
C ALA A 27 9.20 3.22 17.18
N VAL A 28 9.50 3.35 18.48
CA VAL A 28 8.95 4.44 19.32
C VAL A 28 9.42 5.80 18.81
N ASN A 29 10.70 5.94 18.47
CA ASN A 29 11.26 7.18 17.94
C ASN A 29 10.61 7.59 16.60
N SER A 30 10.45 6.66 15.66
CA SER A 30 9.86 6.91 14.35
C SER A 30 8.40 7.34 14.44
N LEU A 31 7.63 6.80 15.41
CA LEU A 31 6.27 7.26 15.67
C LEU A 31 6.25 8.70 16.20
N GLY A 32 7.12 9.03 17.16
CA GLY A 32 7.25 10.41 17.65
C GLY A 32 7.64 11.38 16.54
N PHE A 33 8.62 10.98 15.71
CA PHE A 33 9.09 11.75 14.57
C PHE A 33 7.99 11.98 13.51
N LEU A 34 7.19 10.94 13.21
CA LEU A 34 6.04 11.05 12.32
C LEU A 34 5.06 12.12 12.81
N PHE A 35 4.61 12.05 14.07
CA PHE A 35 3.65 13.00 14.60
C PHE A 35 4.19 14.43 14.69
N GLN A 36 5.47 14.58 15.05
CA GLN A 36 6.13 15.89 15.09
C GLN A 36 6.17 16.57 13.72
N ASN A 37 6.46 15.81 12.66
CA ASN A 37 6.71 16.36 11.33
C ASN A 37 5.51 16.32 10.37
N THR A 38 4.40 15.69 10.76
CA THR A 38 3.22 15.48 9.89
C THR A 38 2.75 16.78 9.23
N LEU A 39 2.57 17.86 10.00
CA LEU A 39 2.07 19.12 9.44
C LEU A 39 3.06 19.74 8.45
N ALA A 40 4.35 19.77 8.78
CA ALA A 40 5.38 20.32 7.90
C ALA A 40 5.44 19.53 6.58
N MET A 41 5.47 18.18 6.66
CA MET A 41 5.50 17.31 5.48
C MET A 41 4.24 17.40 4.63
N THR A 42 3.08 17.68 5.24
CA THR A 42 1.81 17.85 4.51
C THR A 42 1.85 19.04 3.54
N PHE A 43 2.56 20.11 3.90
CA PHE A 43 2.63 21.35 3.11
C PHE A 43 4.00 21.58 2.45
N TRP A 44 4.91 20.61 2.53
CA TRP A 44 6.24 20.76 1.96
C TRP A 44 6.22 20.54 0.45
N THR A 45 6.54 21.61 -0.29
CA THR A 45 6.59 21.62 -1.76
C THR A 45 8.00 21.74 -2.32
N ASP A 46 9.01 21.77 -1.45
CA ASP A 46 10.43 21.86 -1.79
C ASP A 46 10.80 22.93 -2.87
N PRO A 47 10.37 24.20 -2.72
CA PRO A 47 10.51 25.18 -3.80
C PRO A 47 11.91 25.78 -3.93
N ILE A 48 12.76 25.64 -2.90
CA ILE A 48 14.09 26.27 -2.84
C ILE A 48 15.15 25.29 -3.32
N ASP A 49 15.29 24.16 -2.62
CA ASP A 49 16.31 23.16 -2.93
C ASP A 49 15.94 22.34 -4.18
N ASN A 50 14.64 22.22 -4.46
CA ASN A 50 14.08 21.59 -5.65
C ASN A 50 14.72 20.23 -5.94
N THR A 51 14.79 19.40 -4.89
CA THR A 51 15.47 18.10 -4.88
C THR A 51 14.76 17.05 -5.72
N GLY A 52 13.52 17.32 -6.15
CA GLY A 52 12.66 16.36 -6.84
C GLY A 52 11.90 15.40 -5.91
N PHE A 53 12.24 15.37 -4.61
CA PHE A 53 11.66 14.43 -3.65
C PHE A 53 10.13 14.48 -3.59
N VAL A 54 9.56 15.69 -3.58
CA VAL A 54 8.10 15.88 -3.48
C VAL A 54 7.39 15.25 -4.68
N GLY A 55 7.96 15.35 -5.87
CA GLY A 55 7.42 14.72 -7.08
C GLY A 55 7.53 13.20 -7.05
N ASP A 56 8.74 12.71 -6.79
CA ASP A 56 9.09 11.28 -6.88
C ASP A 56 8.41 10.43 -5.79
N TRP A 57 8.14 11.01 -4.63
CA TRP A 57 7.59 10.30 -3.47
C TRP A 57 6.20 10.79 -3.09
N THR A 58 6.08 12.05 -2.68
CA THR A 58 4.84 12.56 -2.06
C THR A 58 3.69 12.60 -3.08
N VAL A 59 3.90 13.27 -4.21
CA VAL A 59 2.89 13.40 -5.27
C VAL A 59 2.61 12.05 -5.92
N PHE A 60 3.64 11.24 -6.15
CA PHE A 60 3.47 9.88 -6.65
C PHE A 60 2.58 9.02 -5.74
N TYR A 61 2.85 8.97 -4.43
CA TYR A 61 2.01 8.18 -3.53
C TYR A 61 0.60 8.73 -3.40
N TRP A 62 0.39 10.06 -3.41
CA TRP A 62 -0.96 10.62 -3.49
C TRP A 62 -1.71 10.18 -4.75
N ALA A 63 -1.06 10.25 -5.91
CA ALA A 63 -1.61 9.78 -7.17
C ALA A 63 -1.94 8.28 -7.14
N TRP A 64 -1.05 7.47 -6.58
CA TRP A 64 -1.28 6.04 -6.35
C TRP A 64 -2.56 5.84 -5.52
N TRP A 65 -2.64 6.44 -4.34
CA TRP A 65 -3.78 6.23 -3.44
C TRP A 65 -5.11 6.68 -4.06
N ILE A 66 -5.11 7.76 -4.84
CA ILE A 66 -6.30 8.22 -5.59
C ILE A 66 -6.67 7.20 -6.67
N ALA A 67 -5.72 6.73 -7.46
CA ALA A 67 -5.98 5.71 -8.49
C ALA A 67 -6.50 4.40 -7.89
N TYR A 68 -6.05 4.05 -6.69
CA TYR A 68 -6.41 2.82 -6.00
C TYR A 68 -7.71 2.92 -5.20
N GLY A 69 -8.13 4.14 -4.84
CA GLY A 69 -9.26 4.39 -3.96
C GLY A 69 -10.61 3.81 -4.41
N PRO A 70 -11.01 3.84 -5.70
CA PRO A 70 -12.29 3.25 -6.13
C PRO A 70 -12.35 1.75 -5.87
N PHE A 71 -11.25 1.05 -6.15
CA PHE A 71 -11.12 -0.38 -5.89
C PHE A 71 -11.27 -0.70 -4.39
N VAL A 72 -10.53 0.01 -3.55
CA VAL A 72 -10.58 -0.17 -2.09
C VAL A 72 -11.94 0.20 -1.52
N GLY A 73 -12.57 1.27 -2.03
CA GLY A 73 -13.89 1.73 -1.61
C GLY A 73 -14.98 0.68 -1.85
N LEU A 74 -14.99 0.04 -3.03
CA LEU A 74 -15.96 -1.02 -3.33
C LEU A 74 -15.76 -2.25 -2.45
N PHE A 75 -14.50 -2.65 -2.25
CA PHE A 75 -14.17 -3.78 -1.38
C PHE A 75 -14.64 -3.53 0.06
N VAL A 76 -14.34 -2.34 0.60
CA VAL A 76 -14.64 -2.01 1.98
C VAL A 76 -16.13 -1.87 2.22
N THR A 77 -16.87 -1.23 1.32
CA THR A 77 -18.32 -1.09 1.45
C THR A 77 -19.01 -2.44 1.49
N ARG A 78 -18.58 -3.42 0.67
CA ARG A 78 -19.10 -4.79 0.69
C ARG A 78 -18.88 -5.50 2.03
N ILE A 79 -17.67 -5.45 2.59
CA ILE A 79 -17.37 -6.14 3.85
C ILE A 79 -17.84 -5.39 5.10
N SER A 80 -18.33 -4.16 4.94
CA SER A 80 -18.76 -3.28 6.05
C SER A 80 -20.27 -3.22 6.24
N ARG A 81 -21.04 -4.11 5.60
CA ARG A 81 -22.50 -4.15 5.75
C ARG A 81 -22.90 -4.29 7.23
N GLY A 82 -23.78 -3.39 7.69
CA GLY A 82 -24.28 -3.37 9.07
C GLY A 82 -23.39 -2.62 10.06
N ARG A 83 -22.27 -2.03 9.63
CA ARG A 83 -21.44 -1.16 10.47
C ARG A 83 -21.87 0.31 10.35
N THR A 84 -21.63 1.08 11.41
CA THR A 84 -21.78 2.54 11.37
C THR A 84 -20.68 3.18 10.53
N ILE A 85 -20.95 4.33 9.93
CA ILE A 85 -19.95 5.11 9.17
C ILE A 85 -18.71 5.38 10.03
N ARG A 86 -18.90 5.69 11.31
CA ARG A 86 -17.80 5.94 12.26
C ARG A 86 -16.89 4.72 12.43
N GLU A 87 -17.46 3.53 12.62
CA GLU A 87 -16.69 2.29 12.76
C GLU A 87 -15.89 1.97 11.49
N VAL A 88 -16.48 2.21 10.32
CA VAL A 88 -15.80 2.02 9.04
C VAL A 88 -14.62 2.98 8.91
N VAL A 89 -14.84 4.28 9.11
CA VAL A 89 -13.80 5.31 8.97
C VAL A 89 -12.66 5.10 9.97
N VAL A 90 -12.98 4.94 11.26
CA VAL A 90 -11.96 4.75 12.31
C VAL A 90 -11.22 3.42 12.11
N GLY A 91 -11.95 2.36 11.77
CA GLY A 91 -11.35 1.04 11.51
C GLY A 91 -10.36 1.09 10.35
N MET A 92 -10.71 1.75 9.24
CA MET A 92 -9.82 1.90 8.09
C MET A 92 -8.58 2.72 8.42
N LEU A 93 -8.75 3.88 9.08
CA LEU A 93 -7.63 4.77 9.41
C LEU A 93 -6.65 4.10 10.36
N LEU A 94 -7.14 3.44 11.41
CA LEU A 94 -6.27 2.83 12.42
C LEU A 94 -5.66 1.53 11.92
N LEU A 95 -6.48 0.54 11.52
CA LEU A 95 -5.97 -0.78 11.15
C LEU A 95 -5.14 -0.74 9.87
N GLY A 96 -5.53 0.10 8.90
CA GLY A 96 -4.78 0.32 7.68
C GLY A 96 -3.40 0.91 7.97
N SER A 97 -3.33 1.97 8.77
CA SER A 97 -2.06 2.62 9.13
C SER A 97 -1.17 1.69 9.96
N MET A 98 -1.73 0.97 10.94
CA MET A 98 -0.99 0.02 11.76
C MET A 98 -0.34 -1.08 10.92
N GLY A 99 -1.06 -1.60 9.92
CA GLY A 99 -0.52 -2.60 9.00
C GLY A 99 0.74 -2.09 8.30
N VAL A 100 0.69 -0.89 7.72
CA VAL A 100 1.83 -0.26 7.04
C VAL A 100 2.97 0.04 8.02
N TRP A 101 2.65 0.60 9.18
CA TRP A 101 3.64 0.93 10.20
C TRP A 101 4.42 -0.31 10.64
N LEU A 102 3.77 -1.44 10.88
CA LEU A 102 4.47 -2.66 11.30
C LEU A 102 5.57 -3.09 10.32
N PHE A 103 5.33 -2.97 9.01
CA PHE A 103 6.36 -3.26 8.00
C PHE A 103 7.52 -2.27 8.03
N PHE A 104 7.25 -0.97 8.13
CA PHE A 104 8.32 0.05 8.21
C PHE A 104 9.11 -0.03 9.53
N LEU A 105 8.43 -0.27 10.65
CA LEU A 105 9.05 -0.34 11.97
C LEU A 105 9.95 -1.57 12.13
N VAL A 106 9.69 -2.64 11.37
CA VAL A 106 10.53 -3.85 11.37
C VAL A 106 11.53 -3.82 10.21
N LEU A 107 11.05 -3.88 8.96
CA LEU A 107 11.93 -3.99 7.78
C LEU A 107 12.68 -2.69 7.50
N GLY A 108 12.00 -1.55 7.58
CA GLY A 108 12.62 -0.25 7.35
C GLY A 108 13.71 0.06 8.37
N ASN A 109 13.42 -0.15 9.66
CA ASN A 109 14.40 0.03 10.72
C ASN A 109 15.52 -1.03 10.68
N HIS A 110 15.26 -2.27 10.25
CA HIS A 110 16.30 -3.26 10.03
C HIS A 110 17.31 -2.79 8.97
N SER A 111 16.82 -2.38 7.80
CA SER A 111 17.66 -1.80 6.74
C SER A 111 18.42 -0.56 7.20
N LEU A 112 17.78 0.31 7.98
CA LEU A 112 18.43 1.49 8.55
C LEU A 112 19.54 1.11 9.54
N GLY A 113 19.30 0.13 10.41
CA GLY A 113 20.29 -0.37 11.36
C GLY A 113 21.52 -0.96 10.67
N LEU A 114 21.31 -1.71 9.59
CA LEU A 114 22.40 -2.24 8.76
C LEU A 114 23.22 -1.12 8.10
N GLN A 115 22.57 -0.09 7.58
CA GLN A 115 23.27 1.07 6.98
C GLN A 115 24.07 1.84 8.03
N LEU A 116 23.49 2.12 9.20
CA LEU A 116 24.12 2.95 10.24
C LEU A 116 25.27 2.23 10.95
N SER A 117 25.18 0.91 11.09
CA SER A 117 26.26 0.09 11.66
C SER A 117 27.42 -0.13 10.68
N GLY A 118 27.20 0.11 9.39
CA GLY A 118 28.17 -0.20 8.32
C GLY A 118 28.24 -1.69 7.97
N GLU A 119 27.32 -2.51 8.49
CA GLU A 119 27.25 -3.95 8.22
C GLU A 119 26.85 -4.24 6.76
N LEU A 120 25.97 -3.40 6.19
CA LEU A 120 25.56 -3.47 4.79
C LEU A 120 25.33 -2.08 4.23
N ASP A 121 25.91 -1.77 3.06
CA ASP A 121 25.61 -0.55 2.32
C ASP A 121 24.30 -0.68 1.53
N VAL A 122 23.18 -0.62 2.27
CA VAL A 122 21.82 -0.70 1.72
C VAL A 122 21.57 0.39 0.68
N VAL A 123 22.06 1.61 0.92
CA VAL A 123 21.89 2.73 -0.01
C VAL A 123 22.64 2.47 -1.32
N GLY A 124 23.90 2.03 -1.25
CA GLY A 124 24.67 1.67 -2.44
C GLY A 124 24.06 0.53 -3.24
N ILE A 125 23.53 -0.50 -2.57
CA ILE A 125 22.81 -1.61 -3.23
C ILE A 125 21.52 -1.11 -3.89
N MET A 126 20.75 -0.26 -3.21
CA MET A 126 19.52 0.30 -3.76
C MET A 126 19.80 1.13 -5.02
N GLN A 127 20.88 1.91 -5.04
CA GLN A 127 21.27 2.73 -6.19
C GLN A 127 21.79 1.89 -7.36
N SER A 128 22.56 0.84 -7.09
CA SER A 128 23.20 0.01 -8.13
C SER A 128 22.31 -1.09 -8.69
N SER A 129 21.49 -1.70 -7.82
CA SER A 129 20.75 -2.94 -8.10
C SER A 129 19.25 -2.83 -7.84
N GLY A 130 18.77 -1.67 -7.36
CA GLY A 130 17.36 -1.39 -7.10
C GLY A 130 16.87 -1.83 -5.73
N GLY A 131 15.68 -1.32 -5.36
CA GLY A 131 15.08 -1.56 -4.03
C GLY A 131 14.80 -3.04 -3.74
N ASN A 132 14.40 -3.83 -4.75
CA ASN A 132 14.15 -5.27 -4.58
C ASN A 132 15.42 -6.01 -4.14
N ALA A 133 16.57 -5.68 -4.73
CA ALA A 133 17.85 -6.26 -4.37
C ALA A 133 18.27 -5.84 -2.95
N ALA A 134 18.05 -4.58 -2.59
CA ALA A 134 18.35 -4.06 -1.25
C ALA A 134 17.55 -4.78 -0.15
N VAL A 135 16.25 -5.05 -0.39
CA VAL A 135 15.41 -5.80 0.56
C VAL A 135 15.93 -7.22 0.74
N VAL A 136 16.23 -7.93 -0.35
CA VAL A 136 16.76 -9.31 -0.27
C VAL A 136 18.13 -9.33 0.39
N ALA A 137 19.01 -8.38 0.07
CA ALA A 137 20.33 -8.27 0.69
C ALA A 137 20.22 -8.03 2.20
N GLY A 138 19.31 -7.16 2.64
CA GLY A 138 19.03 -6.95 4.06
C GLY A 138 18.56 -8.23 4.75
N LEU A 139 17.55 -8.92 4.19
CA LEU A 139 17.07 -10.19 4.75
C LEU A 139 18.14 -11.29 4.76
N ASN A 140 19.12 -11.22 3.84
CA ASN A 140 20.21 -12.18 3.77
C ASN A 140 21.24 -12.04 4.92
N THR A 141 21.20 -10.93 5.67
CA THR A 141 22.01 -10.74 6.88
C THR A 141 21.47 -11.52 8.09
N LEU A 142 20.19 -11.93 8.04
CA LEU A 142 19.53 -12.58 9.16
C LEU A 142 19.91 -14.07 9.28
N PRO A 143 19.91 -14.64 10.50
CA PRO A 143 20.04 -16.08 10.68
C PRO A 143 18.92 -16.82 9.93
N MET A 144 19.26 -17.97 9.34
CA MET A 144 18.33 -18.76 8.52
C MET A 144 17.76 -17.97 7.33
N ALA A 145 18.53 -17.03 6.76
CA ALA A 145 18.16 -16.17 5.63
C ALA A 145 17.35 -16.87 4.52
N ALA A 146 17.78 -18.05 4.07
CA ALA A 146 17.08 -18.79 3.02
C ALA A 146 15.61 -19.11 3.39
N LEU A 147 15.34 -19.46 4.64
CA LEU A 147 13.98 -19.68 5.14
C LEU A 147 13.20 -18.37 5.19
N ILE A 148 13.78 -17.31 5.76
CA ILE A 148 13.13 -16.00 5.90
C ILE A 148 12.78 -15.41 4.52
N ILE A 149 13.70 -15.48 3.57
CA ILE A 149 13.50 -15.03 2.19
C ILE A 149 12.44 -15.90 1.50
N GLY A 150 12.45 -17.22 1.73
CA GLY A 150 11.41 -18.12 1.22
C GLY A 150 10.02 -17.75 1.75
N VAL A 151 9.89 -17.50 3.04
CA VAL A 151 8.63 -17.03 3.66
C VAL A 151 8.23 -15.66 3.11
N PHE A 152 9.17 -14.72 2.98
CA PHE A 152 8.93 -13.41 2.38
C PHE A 152 8.36 -13.53 0.96
N ALA A 153 8.96 -14.39 0.12
CA ALA A 153 8.48 -14.64 -1.23
C ALA A 153 7.05 -15.21 -1.23
N VAL A 154 6.75 -16.17 -0.35
CA VAL A 154 5.39 -16.72 -0.21
C VAL A 154 4.39 -15.64 0.23
N VAL A 155 4.74 -14.80 1.22
CA VAL A 155 3.89 -13.69 1.66
C VAL A 155 3.64 -12.71 0.51
N ALA A 156 4.68 -12.33 -0.23
CA ALA A 156 4.57 -11.43 -1.38
C ALA A 156 3.65 -12.00 -2.46
N VAL A 157 3.81 -13.28 -2.83
CA VAL A 157 2.96 -13.96 -3.81
C VAL A 157 1.50 -14.00 -3.34
N ILE A 158 1.24 -14.32 -2.07
CA ILE A 158 -0.11 -14.34 -1.52
C ILE A 158 -0.75 -12.94 -1.55
N PHE A 159 0.00 -11.91 -1.15
CA PHE A 159 -0.50 -10.53 -1.18
C PHE A 159 -0.84 -10.10 -2.60
N VAL A 160 0.04 -10.36 -3.56
CA VAL A 160 -0.24 -10.08 -4.98
C VAL A 160 -1.46 -10.86 -5.45
N ALA A 161 -1.54 -12.17 -5.18
CA ALA A 161 -2.66 -13.00 -5.61
C ALA A 161 -4.00 -12.52 -5.05
N THR A 162 -4.09 -12.25 -3.74
CA THR A 162 -5.30 -11.74 -3.10
C THR A 162 -5.70 -10.35 -3.60
N THR A 163 -4.71 -9.51 -3.92
CA THR A 163 -4.92 -8.19 -4.48
C THR A 163 -5.47 -8.27 -5.90
N TYR A 164 -4.89 -9.13 -6.75
CA TYR A 164 -5.34 -9.35 -8.12
C TYR A 164 -6.74 -9.95 -8.19
N ASP A 165 -7.02 -10.93 -7.33
CA ASP A 165 -8.35 -11.53 -7.21
C ASP A 165 -9.39 -10.45 -6.88
N SER A 166 -9.12 -9.65 -5.86
CA SER A 166 -9.99 -8.54 -5.46
C SER A 166 -10.15 -7.49 -6.57
N ALA A 167 -9.08 -7.11 -7.25
CA ALA A 167 -9.12 -6.11 -8.32
C ALA A 167 -9.93 -6.61 -9.53
N SER A 168 -9.70 -7.85 -9.96
CA SER A 168 -10.45 -8.48 -11.05
C SER A 168 -11.93 -8.63 -10.73
N TYR A 169 -12.24 -8.94 -9.47
CA TYR A 169 -13.60 -9.02 -8.96
C TYR A 169 -14.30 -7.66 -9.01
N THR A 170 -13.65 -6.61 -8.51
CA THR A 170 -14.20 -5.25 -8.52
C THR A 170 -14.47 -4.77 -9.95
N LEU A 171 -13.53 -4.97 -10.87
CA LEU A 171 -13.72 -4.61 -12.28
C LEU A 171 -14.89 -5.38 -12.90
N ALA A 172 -14.95 -6.69 -12.69
CA ALA A 172 -16.05 -7.51 -13.19
C ALA A 172 -17.40 -7.09 -12.60
N ALA A 173 -17.46 -6.74 -11.31
CA ALA A 173 -18.67 -6.26 -10.67
C ALA A 173 -19.11 -4.91 -11.25
N THR A 174 -18.19 -3.96 -11.44
CA THR A 174 -18.50 -2.63 -12.02
C THR A 174 -18.89 -2.68 -13.49
N ALA A 175 -18.38 -3.64 -14.25
CA ALA A 175 -18.70 -3.82 -15.66
C ALA A 175 -19.93 -4.72 -15.90
N THR A 176 -20.58 -5.21 -14.84
CA THR A 176 -21.84 -5.98 -14.93
C THR A 176 -23.02 -5.03 -14.72
N GLN A 177 -23.97 -4.98 -15.66
CA GLN A 177 -25.06 -3.98 -15.66
C GLN A 177 -26.01 -4.09 -14.47
N SER A 178 -26.33 -5.31 -14.04
CA SER A 178 -27.20 -5.59 -12.91
C SER A 178 -26.54 -6.65 -12.04
N LEU A 179 -26.18 -6.28 -10.83
CA LEU A 179 -25.62 -7.18 -9.84
C LEU A 179 -26.26 -6.86 -8.49
N ASP A 180 -27.01 -7.81 -7.94
CA ASP A 180 -27.58 -7.62 -6.60
C ASP A 180 -26.47 -7.60 -5.54
N ALA A 181 -26.74 -7.00 -4.38
CA ALA A 181 -25.76 -6.83 -3.31
C ALA A 181 -25.16 -8.16 -2.80
N SER A 182 -25.89 -9.27 -2.96
CA SER A 182 -25.46 -10.63 -2.61
C SER A 182 -24.92 -11.45 -3.78
N GLU A 183 -24.97 -10.92 -5.01
CA GLU A 183 -24.54 -11.64 -6.20
C GLU A 183 -23.08 -11.37 -6.54
N ASP A 184 -22.44 -12.40 -7.05
CA ASP A 184 -21.08 -12.32 -7.59
C ASP A 184 -21.11 -12.16 -9.11
N PRO A 185 -20.18 -11.38 -9.69
CA PRO A 185 -20.07 -11.29 -11.14
C PRO A 185 -19.72 -12.67 -11.73
N PRO A 186 -20.15 -12.94 -12.98
CA PRO A 186 -19.86 -14.19 -13.67
C PRO A 186 -18.36 -14.52 -13.64
N ARG A 187 -18.03 -15.80 -13.41
CA ARG A 187 -16.63 -16.24 -13.27
C ARG A 187 -15.78 -15.92 -14.50
N TRP A 188 -16.33 -16.07 -15.70
CA TRP A 188 -15.63 -15.76 -16.94
C TRP A 188 -15.25 -14.27 -17.02
N HIS A 189 -16.11 -13.38 -16.52
CA HIS A 189 -15.88 -11.94 -16.52
C HIS A 189 -14.75 -11.57 -15.55
N ARG A 190 -14.69 -12.22 -14.39
CA ARG A 190 -13.56 -12.10 -13.44
C ARG A 190 -12.25 -12.57 -14.06
N VAL A 191 -12.24 -13.73 -14.73
CA VAL A 191 -11.04 -14.25 -15.40
C VAL A 191 -10.59 -13.31 -16.52
N PHE A 192 -11.52 -12.75 -17.31
CA PHE A 192 -11.20 -11.75 -18.33
C PHE A 192 -10.45 -10.55 -17.72
N TRP A 193 -10.99 -9.96 -16.65
CA TRP A 193 -10.34 -8.82 -15.99
C TRP A 193 -9.02 -9.20 -15.32
N ALA A 194 -8.91 -10.40 -14.73
CA ALA A 194 -7.67 -10.89 -14.14
C ALA A 194 -6.54 -11.00 -15.19
N VAL A 195 -6.86 -11.47 -16.39
CA VAL A 195 -5.89 -11.52 -17.51
C VAL A 195 -5.57 -10.11 -18.01
N ALA A 196 -6.59 -9.26 -18.19
CA ALA A 196 -6.41 -7.90 -18.68
C ALA A 196 -5.48 -7.07 -17.77
N ILE A 197 -5.69 -7.13 -16.45
CA ILE A 197 -4.83 -6.40 -15.49
C ILE A 197 -3.44 -7.02 -15.35
N ALA A 198 -3.24 -8.30 -15.67
CA ALA A 198 -1.91 -8.94 -15.63
C ALA A 198 -1.03 -8.55 -16.83
N ILE A 199 -1.65 -8.26 -17.99
CA ILE A 199 -0.92 -7.83 -19.20
C ILE A 199 -0.26 -6.47 -18.97
N LEU A 200 -0.92 -5.55 -18.27
CA LEU A 200 -0.44 -4.18 -18.06
C LEU A 200 0.94 -4.10 -17.36
N PRO A 201 1.16 -4.71 -16.18
CA PRO A 201 2.47 -4.68 -15.53
C PRO A 201 3.53 -5.44 -16.30
N ILE A 202 3.18 -6.54 -16.99
CA ILE A 202 4.12 -7.23 -17.89
C ILE A 202 4.58 -6.26 -18.99
N GLY A 203 3.66 -5.56 -19.64
CA GLY A 203 3.98 -4.54 -20.63
C GLY A 203 4.84 -3.41 -20.07
N LEU A 204 4.50 -2.90 -18.88
CA LEU A 204 5.28 -1.85 -18.20
C LEU A 204 6.69 -2.32 -17.86
N MET A 205 6.88 -3.58 -17.45
CA MET A 205 8.21 -4.14 -17.20
C MET A 205 9.10 -4.11 -18.44
N TYR A 206 8.54 -4.28 -19.64
CA TYR A 206 9.28 -4.16 -20.90
C TYR A 206 9.47 -2.70 -21.35
N ALA A 207 8.54 -1.80 -21.03
CA ALA A 207 8.57 -0.41 -21.49
C ALA A 207 9.55 0.48 -20.71
N GLY A 208 9.83 0.15 -19.45
CA GLY A 208 10.72 0.95 -18.59
C GLY A 208 10.54 0.72 -17.09
N GLY A 209 9.74 -0.28 -16.69
CA GLY A 209 9.57 -0.72 -15.32
C GLY A 209 8.84 0.29 -14.45
N ILE A 210 9.41 0.58 -13.28
CA ILE A 210 8.78 1.37 -12.22
C ILE A 210 8.50 2.81 -12.68
N LYS A 211 9.42 3.42 -13.44
CA LYS A 211 9.28 4.83 -13.85
C LYS A 211 8.08 5.06 -14.77
N GLU A 212 7.83 4.12 -15.69
CA GLU A 212 6.66 4.17 -16.56
C GLU A 212 5.37 3.92 -15.78
N ALA A 213 5.39 3.00 -14.81
CA ALA A 213 4.27 2.77 -13.92
C ALA A 213 3.92 4.01 -13.07
N GLN A 214 4.92 4.73 -12.57
CA GLN A 214 4.74 6.00 -11.85
C GLN A 214 4.06 7.04 -12.73
N THR A 215 4.55 7.20 -13.96
CA THR A 215 4.02 8.18 -14.92
C THR A 215 2.58 7.87 -15.30
N ALA A 216 2.27 6.62 -15.62
CA ALA A 216 0.91 6.18 -15.93
C ALA A 216 -0.06 6.44 -14.76
N THR A 217 0.39 6.15 -13.53
CA THR A 217 -0.40 6.39 -12.31
C THR A 217 -0.72 7.87 -12.12
N LEU A 218 0.24 8.75 -12.34
CA LEU A 218 0.04 10.20 -12.27
C LEU A 218 -1.05 10.66 -13.25
N VAL A 219 -0.96 10.24 -14.51
CA VAL A 219 -1.90 10.63 -15.56
C VAL A 219 -3.33 10.16 -15.24
N VAL A 220 -3.48 8.91 -14.77
CA VAL A 220 -4.80 8.33 -14.43
C VAL A 220 -5.40 8.93 -13.16
N SER A 221 -4.56 9.29 -12.18
CA SER A 221 -5.03 9.84 -10.90
C SER A 221 -5.66 11.22 -11.03
N LEU A 222 -5.19 12.05 -11.96
CA LEU A 222 -5.65 13.44 -12.11
C LEU A 222 -7.16 13.56 -12.37
N PRO A 223 -7.76 12.87 -13.36
CA PRO A 223 -9.21 12.90 -13.54
C PRO A 223 -9.97 12.29 -12.36
N LEU A 224 -9.41 11.27 -11.69
CA LEU A 224 -10.02 10.65 -10.52
C LEU A 224 -10.08 11.60 -9.31
N THR A 225 -9.12 12.51 -9.14
CA THR A 225 -9.19 13.52 -8.08
C THR A 225 -10.50 14.31 -8.13
N PHE A 226 -10.96 14.67 -9.34
CA PHE A 226 -12.24 15.37 -9.50
C PHE A 226 -13.44 14.47 -9.15
N THR A 227 -13.38 13.18 -9.49
CA THR A 227 -14.47 12.23 -9.15
C THR A 227 -14.55 11.99 -7.64
N PHE A 228 -13.42 11.95 -6.94
CA PHE A 228 -13.39 11.89 -5.47
C PHE A 228 -14.02 13.12 -4.83
N TRP A 229 -13.73 14.31 -5.34
CA TRP A 229 -14.33 15.54 -4.84
C TRP A 229 -15.84 15.57 -5.03
N LEU A 230 -16.32 15.20 -6.23
CA LEU A 230 -17.75 15.07 -6.53
C LEU A 230 -18.43 14.01 -5.65
N SER A 231 -17.78 12.87 -5.43
CA SER A 231 -18.29 11.78 -4.59
C SER A 231 -18.39 12.21 -3.13
N GLY A 232 -17.40 12.96 -2.63
CA GLY A 232 -17.43 13.54 -1.29
C GLY A 232 -18.57 14.52 -1.11
N TRP A 233 -18.80 15.40 -2.10
CA TRP A 233 -19.93 16.32 -2.08
C TRP A 233 -21.28 15.60 -2.13
N ALA A 234 -21.42 14.60 -3.01
CA ALA A 234 -22.63 13.78 -3.10
C ALA A 234 -22.92 13.01 -1.79
N LEU A 235 -21.88 12.49 -1.13
CA LEU A 235 -22.00 11.84 0.17
C LEU A 235 -22.51 12.81 1.24
N LEU A 236 -21.92 14.02 1.34
CA LEU A 236 -22.38 15.02 2.30
C LEU A 236 -23.83 15.43 2.06
N LYS A 237 -24.23 15.57 0.79
CA LYS A 237 -25.62 15.85 0.41
C LYS A 237 -26.55 14.71 0.84
N SER A 238 -26.22 13.46 0.51
CA SER A 238 -27.01 12.28 0.90
C SER A 238 -27.16 12.16 2.41
N LEU A 239 -26.08 12.39 3.16
CA LEU A 239 -26.13 12.35 4.63
C LEU A 239 -27.00 13.45 5.22
N HIS A 240 -27.04 14.62 4.60
CA HIS A 240 -27.92 15.70 5.01
C HIS A 240 -29.39 15.41 4.71
N GLU A 241 -29.68 14.73 3.60
CA GLU A 241 -31.04 14.29 3.25
C GLU A 241 -31.55 13.18 4.19
N ASP A 242 -30.68 12.23 4.58
CA ASP A 242 -31.01 11.15 5.52
C ASP A 242 -31.14 11.64 6.97
N HIS A 243 -30.37 12.68 7.34
CA HIS A 243 -30.35 13.27 8.67
C HIS A 243 -30.40 14.80 8.60
N PRO A 244 -31.56 15.39 8.24
CA PRO A 244 -31.70 16.83 8.17
C PRO A 244 -31.34 17.46 9.51
N ALA A 245 -30.49 18.48 9.49
CA ALA A 245 -30.14 19.23 10.68
C ALA A 245 -31.45 19.74 11.33
N ARG A 246 -31.64 19.44 12.61
CA ARG A 246 -32.78 19.95 13.38
C ARG A 246 -32.79 21.46 13.45
#